data_AF-A0ABD2R7W3-F1
#
_entry.id   AF-A0ABD2R7W3-F1
#
_cell.length_a   1.000
_cell.length_b   1.000
_cell.length_c   1.000
_cell.angle_alpha   90.00
_cell.angle_beta   90.00
_cell.angle_gamma   90.00
#
_symmetry.space_group_name_H-M   'P 1'
#
loop_
_entity.id
_entity.type
_entity.pdbx_description
1 polymer ?
#
loop_
_entity_poly.entity_id
_entity_poly.type
_entity_poly.pdbx_seq_one_letter_code
_entity_poly.pdbx_strand_id
1 'polypeptide(L)'
;AVNKAYQYSSITSVTILDCWTIAWVIILTWLFLGTRYSLWQFFGAAVCLGGLGLVLLSDAKASDGSGGSKPILGDIFVIIGTFFFSMSNVGEEFCVKKKDRIEVVSMIGLFGLLVTIIEIPILERKSMESVKWSAELIFAFCGYAVASFMFYTLVPFLLEMSGSTLFNLSLLTSDVWAVVIRTFF
;
A
#
# COMPACT_ATOMS: atom_id res chain seq x y z
N ALA A 1 -12.74 3.31 4.42
CA ALA A 1 -13.36 2.20 3.63
C ALA A 1 -12.48 0.93 3.48
N VAL A 2 -11.15 1.02 3.63
CA VAL A 2 -10.22 -0.12 3.49
C VAL A 2 -10.34 -1.13 4.65
N ASN A 3 -10.63 -0.69 5.88
CA ASN A 3 -10.76 -1.58 7.05
C ASN A 3 -11.91 -2.61 6.96
N LYS A 4 -12.98 -2.35 6.20
CA LYS A 4 -14.05 -3.33 5.97
C LYS A 4 -13.68 -4.39 4.91
N ALA A 5 -12.74 -4.09 4.02
CA ALA A 5 -12.24 -5.05 3.03
C ALA A 5 -11.32 -6.11 3.67
N TYR A 6 -10.60 -5.75 4.73
CA TYR A 6 -9.78 -6.68 5.52
C TYR A 6 -10.58 -7.80 6.21
N GLN A 7 -11.89 -7.60 6.47
CA GLN A 7 -12.74 -8.65 7.05
C GLN A 7 -13.19 -9.73 6.06
N TYR A 8 -13.00 -9.53 4.75
CA TYR A 8 -13.45 -10.48 3.71
C TYR A 8 -12.35 -10.98 2.78
N SER A 9 -11.11 -10.47 2.88
CA SER A 9 -10.00 -11.00 2.09
C SER A 9 -8.70 -11.05 2.90
N SER A 10 -8.32 -12.27 3.28
CA SER A 10 -7.24 -12.57 4.21
C SER A 10 -5.89 -12.52 3.51
N ILE A 11 -5.16 -11.41 3.59
CA ILE A 11 -3.72 -11.30 3.23
C ILE A 11 -3.41 -11.44 1.72
N THR A 12 -3.94 -12.46 1.06
CA THR A 12 -3.86 -12.80 -0.36
C THR A 12 -4.22 -11.64 -1.29
N SER A 13 -5.29 -10.87 -1.02
CA SER A 13 -5.65 -9.71 -1.86
C SER A 13 -4.70 -8.53 -1.73
N VAL A 14 -4.11 -8.31 -0.55
CA VAL A 14 -3.15 -7.21 -0.34
C VAL A 14 -1.88 -7.49 -1.13
N THR A 15 -1.42 -8.74 -1.10
CA THR A 15 -0.21 -9.14 -1.83
C THR A 15 -0.40 -9.09 -3.36
N ILE A 16 -1.60 -9.40 -3.89
CA ILE A 16 -1.95 -9.20 -5.31
C ILE A 16 -1.95 -7.70 -5.65
N LEU A 17 -2.44 -6.87 -4.73
CA LEU A 17 -2.49 -5.42 -4.87
C LEU A 17 -1.07 -4.85 -5.04
N ASP A 18 -0.12 -5.28 -4.23
CA ASP A 18 1.27 -4.79 -4.32
C ASP A 18 1.97 -5.20 -5.61
N CYS A 19 1.76 -6.43 -6.09
CA CYS A 19 2.38 -6.90 -7.33
C CYS A 19 1.79 -6.24 -8.58
N TRP A 20 0.47 -6.04 -8.63
CA TRP A 20 -0.17 -5.36 -9.74
C TRP A 20 0.13 -3.86 -9.73
N THR A 21 0.38 -3.28 -8.55
CA THR A 21 0.89 -1.92 -8.39
C THR A 21 2.26 -1.75 -9.05
N ILE A 22 3.21 -2.68 -8.86
CA ILE A 22 4.53 -2.59 -9.51
C ILE A 22 4.42 -2.51 -11.04
N ALA A 23 3.55 -3.31 -11.65
CA ALA A 23 3.33 -3.29 -13.09
C ALA A 23 2.80 -1.93 -13.56
N TRP A 24 1.78 -1.39 -12.89
CA TRP A 24 1.24 -0.07 -13.19
C TRP A 24 2.25 1.05 -12.95
N VAL A 25 3.02 0.99 -11.85
CA VAL A 25 4.06 1.98 -11.55
C VAL A 25 5.08 2.03 -12.67
N ILE A 26 5.61 0.89 -13.14
CA ILE A 26 6.58 0.85 -14.25
C ILE A 26 5.99 1.45 -15.55
N ILE A 27 4.73 1.15 -15.86
CA ILE A 27 4.05 1.69 -17.05
C ILE A 27 3.86 3.21 -16.90
N LEU A 28 3.40 3.67 -15.73
CA LEU A 28 3.09 5.06 -15.47
C LEU A 28 4.35 5.93 -15.39
N THR A 29 5.43 5.48 -14.75
CA THR A 29 6.71 6.19 -14.75
C THR A 29 7.38 6.21 -16.12
N TRP A 30 7.16 5.18 -16.95
CA TRP A 30 7.61 5.19 -18.34
C TRP A 30 6.85 6.24 -19.16
N LEU A 31 5.52 6.31 -19.02
CA LEU A 31 4.66 7.27 -19.74
C LEU A 31 4.83 8.72 -19.25
N PHE A 32 4.83 8.96 -17.94
CA PHE A 32 4.80 10.31 -17.35
C PHE A 32 6.18 10.87 -17.03
N LEU A 33 7.13 10.04 -16.60
CA LEU A 33 8.49 10.48 -16.25
C LEU A 33 9.52 10.18 -17.35
N GLY A 34 9.16 9.43 -18.40
CA GLY A 34 10.07 9.07 -19.49
C GLY A 34 11.22 8.18 -19.04
N THR A 35 11.03 7.42 -17.96
CA THR A 35 12.10 6.66 -17.31
C THR A 35 12.50 5.46 -18.17
N ARG A 36 13.79 5.31 -18.51
CA ARG A 36 14.27 4.17 -19.30
C ARG A 36 14.49 2.96 -18.41
N TYR A 37 13.66 1.94 -18.58
CA TYR A 37 13.76 0.69 -17.84
C TYR A 37 14.74 -0.28 -18.49
N SER A 38 15.62 -0.86 -17.67
CA SER A 38 16.52 -1.95 -18.07
C SER A 38 15.78 -3.29 -18.08
N LEU A 39 16.20 -4.23 -18.93
CA LEU A 39 15.65 -5.59 -18.98
C LEU A 39 15.72 -6.31 -17.61
N TRP A 40 16.71 -5.96 -16.78
CA TRP A 40 16.83 -6.47 -15.41
C TRP A 40 15.69 -6.03 -14.48
N GLN A 41 15.09 -4.85 -14.72
CA GLN A 41 13.96 -4.38 -13.92
C GLN A 41 12.67 -5.13 -14.31
N PHE A 42 12.50 -5.43 -15.61
CA PHE A 42 11.42 -6.33 -16.05
C PHE A 42 11.58 -7.74 -15.50
N PHE A 43 12.81 -8.26 -15.45
CA PHE A 43 13.10 -9.54 -14.83
C PHE A 43 12.78 -9.52 -13.32
N GLY A 44 13.19 -8.47 -12.61
CA GLY A 44 12.82 -8.28 -11.21
C GLY A 44 11.30 -8.29 -11.01
N ALA A 45 10.55 -7.53 -11.81
CA ALA A 45 9.09 -7.52 -11.77
C ALA A 45 8.48 -8.91 -12.06
N ALA A 46 9.02 -9.65 -13.04
CA ALA A 46 8.56 -10.99 -13.37
C ALA A 46 8.81 -12.00 -12.23
N VAL A 47 9.98 -11.93 -11.57
CA VAL A 47 10.30 -12.74 -10.38
C VAL A 47 9.36 -12.40 -9.23
N CYS A 48 9.04 -11.12 -9.03
CA CYS A 48 8.08 -10.65 -8.03
C CYS A 48 6.68 -11.24 -8.26
N LEU A 49 6.17 -11.15 -9.50
CA LEU A 49 4.90 -11.77 -9.89
C LEU A 49 4.92 -13.30 -9.72
N GLY A 50 6.05 -13.96 -10.05
CA GLY A 50 6.22 -15.40 -9.90
C GLY A 50 6.23 -15.86 -8.44
N GLY A 51 6.99 -15.18 -7.57
CA GLY A 51 7.05 -15.45 -6.14
C GLY A 51 5.68 -15.28 -5.47
N LEU A 52 4.94 -14.24 -5.86
CA LEU A 52 3.57 -14.06 -5.40
C LEU A 52 2.66 -15.20 -5.86
N GLY A 53 2.72 -15.59 -7.14
CA GLY A 53 1.91 -16.70 -7.66
C GLY A 53 2.08 -17.98 -6.84
N LEU A 54 3.31 -18.26 -6.36
CA LEU A 54 3.59 -19.39 -5.47
C LEU A 54 2.97 -19.23 -4.08
N VAL A 55 3.01 -18.04 -3.49
CA VAL A 55 2.35 -17.75 -2.19
C VAL A 55 0.84 -17.94 -2.31
N LEU A 56 0.21 -17.40 -3.35
CA LEU A 56 -1.23 -17.54 -3.60
C LEU A 56 -1.64 -19.00 -3.77
N LEU A 57 -0.85 -19.78 -4.51
CA LEU A 57 -1.10 -21.22 -4.68
C LEU A 57 -0.93 -22.00 -3.37
N SER A 58 -0.06 -21.53 -2.47
CA SER A 58 0.14 -22.14 -1.15
C SER A 58 -1.03 -21.84 -0.21
N ASP A 59 -1.50 -20.59 -0.18
CA ASP A 59 -2.68 -20.18 0.58
C ASP A 59 -3.97 -20.85 0.06
N ALA A 60 -4.13 -20.95 -1.26
CA ALA A 60 -5.29 -21.61 -1.88
C ALA A 60 -5.34 -23.10 -1.52
N LYS A 61 -4.19 -23.79 -1.48
CA LYS A 61 -4.11 -25.18 -1.02
C LYS A 61 -4.36 -25.34 0.47
N ALA A 62 -4.05 -24.33 1.29
CA ALA A 62 -4.33 -24.34 2.72
C ALA A 62 -5.81 -24.02 3.05
N SER A 63 -6.54 -23.38 2.13
CA SER A 63 -7.90 -22.84 2.33
C SER A 63 -9.02 -23.69 1.70
N ASP A 64 -8.78 -24.99 1.46
CA ASP A 64 -9.67 -25.92 0.75
C ASP A 64 -11.02 -26.23 1.48
N GLY A 65 -11.52 -25.33 2.33
CA GLY A 65 -12.69 -25.53 3.19
C GLY A 65 -13.72 -24.39 3.26
N SER A 66 -13.54 -23.22 2.62
CA SER A 66 -14.57 -22.15 2.68
C SER A 66 -14.79 -21.42 1.37
N GLY A 67 -15.78 -21.88 0.60
CA GLY A 67 -16.27 -21.22 -0.62
C GLY A 67 -16.98 -19.90 -0.31
N GLY A 68 -16.28 -18.78 -0.50
CA GLY A 68 -16.83 -17.43 -0.46
C GLY A 68 -17.40 -17.00 -1.82
N SER A 69 -18.64 -16.49 -1.83
CA SER A 69 -19.37 -16.09 -3.03
C SER A 69 -18.90 -14.72 -3.56
N LYS A 70 -18.59 -14.67 -4.86
CA LYS A 70 -18.27 -13.50 -5.74
C LYS A 70 -16.83 -12.92 -5.69
N PRO A 71 -15.80 -13.72 -5.99
CA PRO A 71 -14.40 -13.25 -6.11
C PRO A 71 -14.21 -12.13 -7.15
N ILE A 72 -14.99 -12.14 -8.23
CA ILE A 72 -14.84 -11.22 -9.37
C ILE A 72 -15.02 -9.74 -9.00
N LEU A 73 -15.92 -9.42 -8.07
CA LEU A 73 -16.10 -8.03 -7.61
C LEU A 73 -14.90 -7.54 -6.81
N GLY A 74 -14.31 -8.42 -5.99
CA GLY A 74 -13.08 -8.14 -5.25
C GLY A 74 -11.92 -7.82 -6.20
N ASP A 75 -11.74 -8.64 -7.24
CA ASP A 75 -10.66 -8.45 -8.22
C ASP A 75 -10.77 -7.10 -8.96
N ILE A 76 -11.98 -6.68 -9.34
CA ILE A 76 -12.19 -5.37 -9.99
C ILE A 76 -11.85 -4.22 -9.04
N PHE A 77 -12.27 -4.30 -7.77
CA PHE A 77 -11.92 -3.28 -6.77
C PHE A 77 -10.42 -3.23 -6.50
N VAL A 78 -9.73 -4.37 -6.49
CA VAL A 78 -8.27 -4.46 -6.35
C VAL A 78 -7.58 -3.82 -7.56
N ILE A 79 -7.99 -4.11 -8.79
CA ILE A 79 -7.41 -3.50 -10.00
C ILE A 79 -7.59 -1.98 -10.01
N ILE A 80 -8.77 -1.50 -9.62
CA ILE A 80 -9.02 -0.06 -9.52
C ILE A 80 -8.15 0.57 -8.41
N GLY A 81 -8.09 -0.07 -7.24
CA GLY A 81 -7.28 0.40 -6.11
C GLY A 81 -5.79 0.48 -6.44
N THR A 82 -5.23 -0.54 -7.07
CA THR A 82 -3.82 -0.57 -7.51
C THR A 82 -3.51 0.52 -8.52
N PHE A 83 -4.41 0.78 -9.47
CA PHE A 83 -4.21 1.84 -10.45
C PHE A 83 -4.14 3.22 -9.77
N PHE A 84 -5.08 3.53 -8.87
CA PHE A 84 -5.08 4.79 -8.14
C PHE A 84 -3.87 4.93 -7.19
N PHE A 85 -3.50 3.84 -6.50
CA PHE A 85 -2.32 3.83 -5.63
C PHE A 85 -1.04 4.06 -6.43
N SER A 86 -0.89 3.39 -7.57
CA SER A 86 0.24 3.59 -8.48
C SER A 86 0.29 5.03 -9.01
N MET A 87 -0.86 5.58 -9.39
CA MET A 87 -0.96 6.97 -9.85
C MET A 87 -0.57 7.96 -8.75
N SER A 88 -0.96 7.73 -7.50
CA SER A 88 -0.55 8.55 -6.35
C SER A 88 0.97 8.52 -6.16
N ASN A 89 1.57 7.32 -6.14
CA ASN A 89 3.02 7.16 -5.96
C ASN A 89 3.83 7.84 -7.07
N VAL A 90 3.39 7.70 -8.33
CA VAL A 90 4.03 8.32 -9.50
C VAL A 90 3.83 9.84 -9.51
N GLY A 91 2.64 10.30 -9.12
CA GLY A 91 2.34 11.72 -8.96
C GLY A 91 3.17 12.38 -7.86
N GLU A 92 3.32 11.73 -6.72
CA GLU A 92 4.21 12.16 -5.63
C GLU A 92 5.66 12.22 -6.09
N GLU A 93 6.17 11.20 -6.77
CA GLU A 93 7.52 11.22 -7.34
C GLU A 93 7.71 12.40 -8.30
N PHE A 94 6.74 12.65 -9.18
CA PHE A 94 6.79 13.77 -10.11
C PHE A 94 6.79 15.13 -9.39
N CYS A 95 5.93 15.31 -8.40
CA CYS A 95 5.84 16.53 -7.61
C CYS A 95 7.13 16.78 -6.82
N VAL A 96 7.62 15.76 -6.10
CA VAL A 96 8.85 15.86 -5.29
C VAL A 96 10.08 16.13 -6.16
N LYS A 97 10.14 15.60 -7.39
CA LYS A 97 11.25 15.87 -8.32
C LYS A 97 11.19 17.24 -9.01
N LYS A 98 10.04 17.90 -9.06
CA LYS A 98 9.87 19.22 -9.71
C LYS A 98 9.74 20.40 -8.75
N LYS A 99 9.35 20.17 -7.50
CA LYS A 99 9.05 21.19 -6.48
C LYS A 99 9.83 20.94 -5.20
N ASP A 100 9.82 21.92 -4.31
CA ASP A 100 10.46 21.76 -3.00
C ASP A 100 9.75 20.65 -2.21
N ARG A 101 10.54 19.69 -1.71
CA ARG A 101 10.03 18.54 -0.97
C ARG A 101 9.18 18.95 0.22
N ILE A 102 9.57 20.00 0.95
CA ILE A 102 8.86 20.45 2.14
C ILE A 102 7.49 21.01 1.74
N GLU A 103 7.40 21.71 0.60
CA GLU A 103 6.13 22.20 0.04
C GLU A 103 5.19 21.01 -0.27
N VAL A 104 5.69 19.98 -0.94
CA VAL A 104 4.89 18.80 -1.31
C VAL A 104 4.38 18.04 -0.08
N VAL A 105 5.26 17.75 0.89
CA VAL A 105 4.88 17.04 2.12
C VAL A 105 3.87 17.84 2.94
N SER A 106 4.07 19.16 3.04
CA SER A 106 3.15 20.04 3.76
C SER A 106 1.77 20.10 3.11
N MET A 107 1.71 20.16 1.78
CA MET A 107 0.44 20.18 1.04
C MET A 107 -0.29 18.84 1.15
N ILE A 108 0.40 17.70 1.00
CA ILE A 108 -0.21 16.37 1.19
C ILE A 108 -0.75 16.22 2.62
N GLY A 109 0.02 16.64 3.62
CA GLY A 109 -0.41 16.62 5.02
C GLY A 109 -1.64 17.50 5.27
N LEU A 110 -1.67 18.71 4.70
CA LEU A 110 -2.79 19.65 4.85
C LEU A 110 -4.08 19.13 4.20
N PHE A 111 -4.01 18.67 2.94
CA PHE A 111 -5.18 18.11 2.24
C PHE A 111 -5.63 16.79 2.88
N GLY A 112 -4.68 15.95 3.31
CA GLY A 112 -4.98 14.74 4.08
C GLY A 112 -5.76 15.05 5.35
N LEU A 113 -5.31 16.04 6.13
CA LEU A 113 -6.03 16.50 7.32
C LEU A 113 -7.46 16.95 7.02
N LEU A 114 -7.66 17.77 5.97
CA LEU A 114 -8.98 18.25 5.57
C LEU A 114 -9.93 17.11 5.20
N VAL A 115 -9.44 16.14 4.41
CA VAL A 115 -10.22 14.95 4.02
C VAL A 115 -10.55 14.11 5.26
N THR A 116 -9.58 13.86 6.12
CA THR A 116 -9.77 13.06 7.35
C THR A 116 -10.78 13.71 8.31
N ILE A 117 -10.75 15.04 8.48
CA ILE A 117 -11.72 15.78 9.30
C ILE A 117 -13.15 15.58 8.78
N ILE A 118 -13.34 15.47 7.47
CA ILE A 118 -14.64 15.24 6.84
C ILE A 118 -15.02 13.75 6.91
N GLU A 119 -14.08 12.83 6.70
CA GLU A 119 -14.34 11.39 6.60
C GLU A 119 -14.69 10.75 7.97
N ILE A 120 -13.96 11.12 9.04
CA ILE A 120 -14.17 10.60 10.40
C ILE A 120 -15.63 10.72 10.88
N PRO A 121 -16.28 11.89 10.83
CA PRO A 121 -17.66 12.05 11.32
C PRO A 121 -18.70 11.35 10.42
N ILE A 122 -18.37 11.07 9.16
CA ILE A 122 -19.29 10.39 8.22
C ILE A 122 -19.23 8.87 8.39
N LEU A 123 -18.02 8.30 8.46
CA LEU A 123 -17.81 6.85 8.43
C LEU A 123 -17.65 6.20 9.81
N GLU A 124 -17.03 6.89 10.78
CA GLU A 124 -16.59 6.27 12.03
C GLU A 124 -17.39 6.69 13.27
N ARG A 125 -18.39 7.57 13.11
CA ARG A 125 -19.17 8.13 14.23
C ARG A 125 -19.75 7.06 15.17
N LYS A 126 -20.31 5.98 14.61
CA LYS A 126 -20.86 4.86 15.39
C LYS A 126 -19.79 3.98 16.03
N SER A 127 -18.59 3.94 15.45
CA SER A 127 -17.47 3.16 15.97
C SER A 127 -16.77 3.90 17.12
N MET A 128 -16.71 5.24 17.07
CA MET A 128 -16.18 6.08 18.14
C MET A 128 -17.03 6.01 19.42
N GLU A 129 -18.36 5.92 19.29
CA GLU A 129 -19.28 5.86 20.43
C GLU A 129 -19.19 4.55 21.24
N SER A 130 -18.68 3.47 20.64
CA SER A 130 -18.55 2.17 21.31
C SER A 130 -17.16 1.93 21.92
N VAL A 131 -16.19 2.83 21.68
CA VAL A 131 -14.83 2.69 22.18
C VAL A 131 -14.77 3.01 23.68
N LYS A 132 -14.36 2.02 24.46
CA LYS A 132 -14.00 2.21 25.86
C LYS A 132 -12.57 2.73 25.93
N TRP A 133 -12.43 4.02 26.14
CA TRP A 133 -11.13 4.67 26.28
C TRP A 133 -10.40 4.16 27.53
N SER A 134 -9.20 3.61 27.32
CA SER A 134 -8.27 3.21 28.38
C SER A 134 -6.92 3.90 28.17
N ALA A 135 -6.13 4.05 29.23
CA ALA A 135 -4.80 4.65 29.14
C ALA A 135 -3.86 3.86 28.21
N GLU A 136 -3.97 2.52 28.19
CA GLU A 136 -3.23 1.65 27.27
C GLU A 136 -3.63 1.89 25.81
N LEU A 137 -4.93 2.04 25.54
CA LEU A 137 -5.44 2.31 24.20
C LEU A 137 -4.92 3.66 23.69
N ILE A 138 -4.96 4.70 24.53
CA ILE A 138 -4.45 6.03 24.19
C ILE A 138 -2.95 5.97 23.88
N PHE A 139 -2.18 5.26 24.70
CA PHE A 139 -0.75 5.10 24.46
C PHE A 139 -0.45 4.34 23.15
N ALA A 140 -1.21 3.27 22.86
CA ALA A 140 -1.11 2.55 21.60
C ALA A 140 -1.47 3.44 20.39
N PHE A 141 -2.50 4.28 20.51
CA PHE A 141 -2.84 5.28 19.48
C PHE A 141 -1.74 6.30 19.27
N CYS A 142 -1.13 6.82 20.34
CA CYS A 142 0.01 7.73 20.23
C CYS A 142 1.20 7.05 19.54
N GLY A 143 1.53 5.82 19.93
CA GLY A 143 2.60 5.05 19.29
C GLY A 143 2.36 4.83 17.79
N TYR A 144 1.14 4.44 17.43
CA TYR A 144 0.72 4.31 16.04
C TYR A 144 0.84 5.63 15.28
N ALA A 145 0.35 6.74 15.86
CA ALA A 145 0.40 8.05 15.22
C ALA A 145 1.85 8.52 14.96
N VAL A 146 2.76 8.30 15.92
CA VAL A 146 4.19 8.62 15.74
C VAL A 146 4.82 7.76 14.65
N ALA A 147 4.53 6.46 14.64
CA ALA A 147 5.03 5.55 13.61
C ALA A 147 4.53 5.92 12.22
N SER A 148 3.23 6.22 12.08
CA SER A 148 2.65 6.69 10.82
C SER A 148 3.24 8.02 10.38
N PHE A 149 3.43 8.96 11.30
CA PHE A 149 4.05 10.25 10.99
C PHE A 149 5.48 10.09 10.45
N MET A 150 6.29 9.25 11.10
CA MET A 150 7.62 8.92 10.59
C MET A 150 7.56 8.28 9.21
N PHE A 151 6.67 7.31 9.01
CA PHE A 151 6.51 6.63 7.72
C PHE A 151 6.17 7.61 6.60
N TYR A 152 5.10 8.42 6.76
CA TYR A 152 4.68 9.38 5.73
C TYR A 152 5.65 10.54 5.50
N THR A 153 6.55 10.82 6.45
CA THR A 153 7.65 11.78 6.25
C THR A 153 8.81 11.15 5.47
N LEU A 154 9.09 9.87 5.71
CA LEU A 154 10.19 9.14 5.06
C LEU A 154 9.85 8.65 3.65
N VAL A 155 8.59 8.38 3.34
CA VAL A 155 8.16 7.93 2.01
C VAL A 155 8.53 8.95 0.92
N PRO A 156 8.20 10.25 1.04
CA PRO A 156 8.62 11.27 0.07
C PRO A 156 10.15 11.38 -0.05
N PHE A 157 10.89 11.18 1.05
CA PHE A 157 12.36 11.15 1.02
C PHE A 157 12.88 9.98 0.17
N LEU A 158 12.30 8.78 0.35
CA LEU A 158 12.66 7.59 -0.41
C LEU A 158 12.25 7.71 -1.89
N LEU A 159 11.09 8.30 -2.17
CA LEU A 159 10.62 8.56 -3.52
C LEU A 159 11.53 9.54 -4.27
N GLU A 160 12.09 10.55 -3.59
CA GLU A 160 13.05 11.46 -4.23
C GLU A 160 14.36 10.75 -4.56
N MET A 161 14.89 9.97 -3.61
CA MET A 161 16.22 9.37 -3.72
C MET A 161 16.23 8.14 -4.65
N SER A 162 15.16 7.34 -4.61
CA SER A 162 15.12 6.02 -5.27
C SER A 162 14.00 5.90 -6.33
N GLY A 163 13.01 6.80 -6.33
CA GLY A 163 11.86 6.73 -7.23
C GLY A 163 10.79 5.74 -6.80
N SER A 164 9.59 5.86 -7.40
CA SER A 164 8.42 5.03 -7.06
C SER A 164 8.63 3.54 -7.35
N THR A 165 9.42 3.19 -8.37
CA THR A 165 9.69 1.79 -8.69
C THR A 165 10.50 1.08 -7.60
N LEU A 166 11.59 1.69 -7.12
CA LEU A 166 12.40 1.09 -6.05
C LEU A 166 11.66 1.09 -4.72
N PHE A 167 10.83 2.11 -4.45
CA PHE A 167 9.97 2.13 -3.28
C PHE A 167 9.00 0.93 -3.26
N ASN A 168 8.28 0.68 -4.36
CA ASN A 168 7.36 -0.46 -4.45
C ASN A 168 8.08 -1.82 -4.43
N LEU A 169 9.29 -1.91 -5.01
CA LEU A 169 10.12 -3.12 -4.91
C LEU A 169 10.58 -3.39 -3.47
N SER A 170 10.88 -2.33 -2.71
CA SER A 170 11.28 -2.42 -1.31
C SER A 170 10.14 -2.90 -0.43
N LEU A 171 8.90 -2.44 -0.69
CA LEU A 171 7.70 -2.94 -0.02
C LEU A 171 7.53 -4.44 -0.21
N LEU A 172 7.62 -4.92 -1.45
CA LEU A 172 7.50 -6.35 -1.72
C LEU A 172 8.59 -7.18 -1.02
N THR A 173 9.82 -6.65 -0.98
CA THR A 173 10.92 -7.32 -0.27
C THR A 173 10.64 -7.41 1.24
N SER A 174 10.05 -6.35 1.81
CA SER A 174 9.62 -6.34 3.22
C SER A 174 8.59 -7.43 3.50
N ASP A 175 7.64 -7.67 2.59
CA ASP A 175 6.64 -8.74 2.75
C ASP A 175 7.28 -10.13 2.78
N VAL A 176 8.29 -10.37 1.94
CA VAL A 176 9.06 -11.63 1.96
C VAL A 176 9.72 -11.83 3.33
N TRP A 177 10.37 -10.78 3.87
CA TRP A 177 10.97 -10.85 5.20
C TRP A 177 9.94 -11.08 6.30
N ALA A 178 8.76 -10.46 6.22
CA ALA A 178 7.69 -10.68 7.19
C ALA A 178 7.21 -12.14 7.20
N VAL A 179 7.06 -12.76 6.03
CA VAL A 179 6.71 -14.19 5.90
C VAL A 179 7.83 -15.10 6.43
N VAL A 180 9.10 -14.80 6.10
CA VAL A 180 10.25 -15.55 6.62
C VAL A 180 10.28 -15.51 8.14
N ILE A 181 10.20 -14.32 8.75
CA ILE A 181 10.20 -14.16 10.20
C ILE A 181 9.06 -14.98 10.83
N ARG A 182 7.84 -14.85 10.30
CA ARG A 182 6.66 -15.60 10.78
C ARG A 182 6.80 -17.13 10.64
N THR A 183 7.60 -17.61 9.70
CA THR A 183 7.78 -19.05 9.47
C THR A 183 8.83 -19.65 10.39
N PHE A 184 9.85 -18.86 10.76
CA PHE A 184 10.99 -19.32 11.55
C PHE A 184 10.95 -18.92 13.04
N PHE A 185 10.12 -17.96 13.43
CA PHE A 185 9.94 -17.47 14.81
C PHE A 185 8.46 -17.43 15.19
#